data_AF-A0A9D8DWY9-F1
#
_entry.id   AF-A0A9D8DWY9-F1
#
_cell.length_a   1.000
_cell.length_b   1.000
_cell.length_c   1.000
_cell.angle_alpha   90.00
_cell.angle_beta   90.00
_cell.angle_gamma   90.00
#
_symmetry.space_group_name_H-M   'P 1'
#
loop_
_entity.id
_entity.type
_entity.pdbx_description
1 polymer ?
#
loop_
_entity_poly.entity_id
_entity_poly.type
_entity_poly.pdbx_seq_one_letter_code
_entity_poly.pdbx_strand_id
1 'polypeptide(L)'
;MGYRRRCSRPSCGRQAVSTLTYVYADSVAVLGPLSSTPEPHAYDMCQVHGDRLSAPRGWEVVRIEPDALPAGPSGDDLVALANAVREAAQASGADTLFDDEDDRLPGAVGAEGIRRGHLWALPGRAAHDIEG
;
A
#
# COMPACT_ATOMS: atom_id res chain seq x y z
N MET A 1 14.14 4.82 3.19
CA MET A 1 14.44 5.70 2.03
C MET A 1 14.10 4.91 0.76
N GLY A 2 12.96 5.17 0.13
CA GLY A 2 12.52 4.38 -1.02
C GLY A 2 13.42 4.58 -2.23
N TYR A 3 13.89 3.48 -2.84
CA TYR A 3 14.63 3.52 -4.09
C TYR A 3 13.70 4.03 -5.21
N ARG A 4 13.92 5.27 -5.66
CA ARG A 4 13.18 5.82 -6.80
C ARG A 4 13.61 5.11 -8.07
N ARG A 5 12.66 4.48 -8.75
CA ARG A 5 12.93 3.76 -10.01
C ARG A 5 13.40 4.73 -11.08
N ARG A 6 14.37 4.29 -11.87
CA ARG A 6 14.99 5.04 -12.96
C ARG A 6 14.42 4.60 -14.29
N CYS A 7 14.49 5.48 -15.27
CA CYS A 7 14.09 5.16 -16.63
C CYS A 7 14.91 3.99 -17.20
N SER A 8 14.24 3.03 -17.85
CA SER A 8 14.86 1.86 -18.49
C SER A 8 15.60 2.18 -19.78
N ARG A 9 15.48 3.40 -20.33
CA ARG A 9 16.24 3.80 -21.52
C ARG A 9 17.74 3.84 -21.20
N PRO A 10 18.60 3.28 -22.08
CA PRO A 10 20.06 3.39 -21.93
C PRO A 10 20.47 4.86 -21.74
N SER A 11 21.48 5.08 -20.91
CA SER A 11 22.04 6.40 -20.55
C SER A 11 21.06 7.42 -19.93
N CYS A 12 19.82 7.03 -19.61
CA CYS A 12 18.86 7.92 -18.95
C CYS A 12 18.84 7.72 -17.44
N GLY A 13 19.41 8.68 -16.69
CA GLY A 13 19.38 8.68 -15.21
C GLY A 13 18.10 9.23 -14.57
N ARG A 14 17.14 9.74 -15.36
CA ARG A 14 15.94 10.41 -14.85
C ARG A 14 15.01 9.44 -14.12
N GLN A 15 14.26 9.98 -13.14
CA GLN A 15 13.23 9.26 -12.41
C GLN A 15 12.11 8.81 -13.36
N ALA A 16 11.66 7.57 -13.19
CA ALA A 16 10.50 7.06 -13.90
C ALA A 16 9.19 7.59 -13.30
N VAL A 17 8.22 7.86 -14.17
CA VAL A 17 6.88 8.36 -13.82
C VAL A 17 5.76 7.58 -14.50
N SER A 18 6.10 6.74 -15.49
CA SER A 18 5.19 5.87 -16.21
C SER A 18 5.78 4.48 -16.39
N THR A 19 4.92 3.50 -16.59
CA THR A 19 5.30 2.12 -16.90
C THR A 19 4.73 1.75 -18.28
N LEU A 20 5.58 1.19 -19.13
CA LEU A 20 5.28 0.77 -20.50
C LEU A 20 5.21 -0.76 -20.58
N THR A 21 4.12 -1.27 -21.14
CA THR A 21 3.92 -2.70 -21.39
C THR A 21 3.56 -2.93 -22.85
N TYR A 22 4.14 -3.96 -23.46
CA TYR A 22 3.83 -4.38 -24.83
C TYR A 22 2.92 -5.61 -24.81
N VAL A 23 1.74 -5.47 -25.40
CA VAL A 23 0.77 -6.55 -25.60
C VAL A 23 0.91 -7.02 -27.04
N TYR A 24 1.80 -8.00 -27.25
CA TYR A 24 2.18 -8.47 -28.58
C TYR A 24 1.03 -9.09 -29.37
N ALA A 25 0.12 -9.82 -28.71
CA ALA A 25 -1.01 -10.47 -29.37
C ALA A 25 -1.91 -9.46 -30.11
N ASP A 26 -2.08 -8.28 -29.51
CA ASP A 26 -2.93 -7.21 -30.04
C ASP A 26 -2.13 -6.13 -30.78
N SER A 27 -0.79 -6.24 -30.81
CA SER A 27 0.10 -5.19 -31.33
C SER A 27 -0.12 -3.84 -30.65
N VAL A 28 -0.27 -3.83 -29.32
CA VAL A 28 -0.53 -2.61 -28.53
C VAL A 28 0.63 -2.32 -27.58
N ALA A 29 1.03 -1.06 -27.50
CA ALA A 29 1.94 -0.52 -26.49
C ALA A 29 1.14 0.34 -25.50
N VAL A 30 1.00 -0.14 -24.26
CA VAL A 30 0.26 0.54 -23.21
C VAL A 30 1.22 1.31 -22.33
N LEU A 31 1.05 2.62 -22.25
CA LEU A 31 1.79 3.49 -21.34
C LEU A 31 0.84 3.99 -20.25
N GLY A 32 1.05 3.54 -19.01
CA GLY A 32 0.25 3.93 -17.86
C GLY A 32 1.05 4.67 -16.79
N PRO A 33 0.41 5.05 -15.67
CA PRO A 33 1.10 5.55 -14.49
C PRO A 33 2.19 4.57 -14.04
N LEU A 34 3.21 5.08 -13.34
CA LEU A 34 4.23 4.23 -12.74
C LEU A 34 3.54 3.17 -11.86
N SER A 35 3.74 1.88 -12.16
CA SER A 35 3.15 0.77 -11.40
C SER A 35 3.48 0.91 -9.90
N SER A 36 2.78 0.27 -8.96
CA SER A 36 3.18 0.37 -7.54
C SER A 36 4.47 -0.44 -7.26
N THR A 37 4.67 -1.49 -8.03
CA THR A 37 5.75 -2.49 -7.88
C THR A 37 6.50 -2.64 -9.21
N PRO A 38 7.80 -2.97 -9.22
CA PRO A 38 8.50 -3.32 -10.45
C PRO A 38 7.89 -4.58 -11.08
N GLU A 39 7.49 -4.49 -12.34
CA GLU A 39 6.98 -5.63 -13.09
C GLU A 39 8.07 -6.24 -14.00
N PRO A 40 8.24 -7.57 -14.05
CA PRO A 40 9.33 -8.21 -14.80
C PRO A 40 9.32 -7.97 -16.32
N HIS A 41 8.16 -7.67 -16.88
CA HIS A 41 7.94 -7.53 -18.33
C HIS A 41 7.54 -6.11 -18.74
N ALA A 42 7.69 -5.14 -17.84
CA ALA A 42 7.38 -3.75 -18.08
C ALA A 42 8.63 -2.88 -18.03
N TYR A 43 8.56 -1.73 -18.69
CA TYR A 43 9.65 -0.77 -18.76
C TYR A 43 9.24 0.54 -18.12
N ASP A 44 10.05 1.02 -17.19
CA ASP A 44 9.78 2.27 -16.48
C ASP A 44 10.34 3.45 -17.30
N MET A 45 9.49 4.43 -17.60
CA MET A 45 9.81 5.58 -18.45
C MET A 45 9.76 6.88 -17.66
N CYS A 46 10.74 7.75 -17.87
CA CYS A 46 10.63 9.15 -17.44
C CYS A 46 9.68 9.92 -18.36
N GLN A 47 9.15 11.06 -17.90
CA GLN A 47 8.18 11.87 -18.64
C GLN A 47 8.61 12.11 -20.09
N VAL A 48 9.82 12.63 -20.30
CA VAL A 48 10.36 12.91 -21.64
C VAL A 48 10.42 11.67 -22.56
N HIS A 49 10.70 10.48 -22.01
CA HIS A 49 10.75 9.25 -22.83
C HIS A 49 9.38 8.62 -23.03
N GLY A 50 8.46 8.78 -22.08
CA GLY A 50 7.06 8.43 -22.28
C GLY A 50 6.42 9.29 -23.37
N ASP A 51 6.67 10.60 -23.37
CA ASP A 51 6.10 11.54 -24.33
C ASP A 51 6.62 11.28 -25.75
N ARG A 52 7.93 11.00 -25.88
CA ARG A 52 8.58 10.71 -27.16
C ARG A 52 8.45 9.25 -27.62
N LEU A 53 7.79 8.40 -26.83
CA LEU A 53 7.61 7.00 -27.17
C LEU A 53 6.81 6.87 -28.47
N SER A 54 7.36 6.15 -29.43
CA SER A 54 6.67 5.67 -30.62
C SER A 54 6.65 4.14 -30.63
N ALA A 55 5.55 3.56 -31.08
CA ALA A 55 5.43 2.12 -31.26
C ALA A 55 5.95 1.68 -32.65
N PRO A 56 6.25 0.38 -32.83
CA PRO A 56 6.54 -0.18 -34.14
C PRO A 56 5.45 0.08 -35.18
N ARG A 57 5.76 -0.10 -36.47
CA ARG A 57 4.76 0.09 -37.53
C ARG A 57 3.60 -0.89 -37.36
N GLY A 58 2.37 -0.38 -37.46
CA GLY A 58 1.15 -1.17 -37.29
C GLY A 58 0.77 -1.43 -35.84
N TRP A 59 1.49 -0.87 -34.87
CA TRP A 59 1.13 -0.95 -33.45
C TRP A 59 0.39 0.28 -32.97
N GLU A 60 -0.55 0.08 -32.05
CA GLU A 60 -1.28 1.15 -31.38
C GLU A 60 -0.57 1.58 -30.08
N VAL A 61 -0.57 2.87 -29.77
CA VAL A 61 -0.10 3.39 -28.48
C VAL A 61 -1.30 3.84 -27.66
N VAL A 62 -1.57 3.14 -26.57
CA VAL A 62 -2.62 3.49 -25.61
C VAL A 62 -1.98 4.19 -24.41
N ARG A 63 -2.40 5.43 -24.14
CA ARG A 63 -1.94 6.20 -22.98
C ARG A 63 -3.06 6.23 -21.94
N ILE A 64 -2.79 5.67 -20.77
CA ILE A 64 -3.72 5.67 -19.65
C ILE A 64 -3.27 6.78 -18.71
N GLU A 65 -4.04 7.86 -18.69
CA GLU A 65 -3.90 8.88 -17.65
C GLU A 65 -4.54 8.35 -16.37
N PRO A 66 -3.93 8.59 -15.20
CA PRO A 66 -4.60 8.29 -13.95
C PRO A 66 -5.87 9.14 -13.93
N ASP A 67 -7.00 8.50 -13.63
CA ASP A 67 -8.24 9.23 -13.41
C ASP A 67 -7.96 10.30 -12.35
N ALA A 68 -8.38 11.53 -12.62
CA ALA A 68 -8.22 12.60 -11.66
C ALA A 68 -9.12 12.24 -10.49
N LEU A 69 -8.55 11.59 -9.47
CA LEU A 69 -9.28 11.28 -8.25
C LEU A 69 -9.96 12.59 -7.83
N PRO A 70 -11.29 12.57 -7.58
CA PRO A 70 -11.98 13.77 -7.13
C PRO A 70 -11.16 14.33 -5.96
N ALA A 71 -10.94 15.65 -5.97
CA ALA A 71 -10.21 16.31 -4.91
C ALA A 71 -10.75 15.77 -3.58
N GLY A 72 -9.88 15.12 -2.81
CA GLY A 72 -10.29 14.47 -1.57
C GLY A 72 -10.98 15.47 -0.64
N PRO A 73 -11.68 14.99 0.39
CA PRO A 73 -12.31 15.86 1.38
C PRO A 73 -11.32 16.94 1.83
N SER A 74 -11.81 18.19 1.86
CA SER A 74 -11.00 19.33 2.25
C SER A 74 -10.52 19.18 3.70
N GLY A 75 -9.53 19.98 4.11
CA GLY A 75 -9.05 19.95 5.49
C GLY A 75 -10.17 20.20 6.52
N ASP A 76 -11.16 21.03 6.16
CA ASP A 76 -12.33 21.28 7.01
C ASP A 76 -13.25 20.05 7.12
N ASP A 77 -13.50 19.38 6.00
CA ASP A 77 -14.28 18.13 5.97
C ASP A 77 -13.64 17.04 6.85
N LEU A 78 -12.30 16.96 6.84
CA LEU A 78 -11.58 16.01 7.69
C LEU A 78 -11.75 16.32 9.18
N VAL A 79 -11.76 17.61 9.55
CA VAL A 79 -12.01 18.05 10.93
C VAL A 79 -13.45 17.76 11.33
N ALA A 80 -14.42 18.05 10.45
CA ALA A 80 -15.84 17.77 10.68
C ALA A 80 -16.08 16.27 10.92
N LEU A 81 -15.48 15.40 10.09
CA LEU A 81 -15.55 13.95 10.27
C LEU A 81 -14.91 13.49 11.58
N ALA A 82 -13.73 14.02 11.93
CA ALA A 82 -13.05 13.68 13.17
C ALA A 82 -13.89 14.04 14.41
N ASN A 83 -14.57 15.19 14.37
CA ASN A 83 -15.49 15.61 15.42
C ASN A 83 -16.73 14.70 15.49
N ALA A 84 -17.35 14.41 14.34
CA ALA A 84 -18.51 13.53 14.28
C ALA A 84 -18.21 12.12 14.84
N VAL A 85 -17.04 11.56 14.57
CA VAL A 85 -16.60 10.27 15.14
C VAL A 85 -16.45 10.36 16.66
N ARG A 86 -15.88 11.46 17.18
CA ARG A 86 -15.72 11.67 18.62
C ARG A 86 -17.08 11.77 19.32
N GLU A 87 -18.03 12.48 18.72
CA GLU A 87 -19.40 12.61 19.25
C GLU A 87 -20.13 11.27 19.22
N ALA A 88 -20.03 10.51 18.12
CA ALA A 88 -20.62 9.18 18.00
C ALA A 88 -20.04 8.21 19.04
N ALA A 89 -18.74 8.27 19.31
CA ALA A 89 -18.09 7.46 20.35
C ALA A 89 -18.63 7.78 21.76
N GLN A 90 -18.83 9.06 22.07
CA GLN A 90 -19.41 9.50 23.35
C GLN A 90 -20.88 9.09 23.48
N ALA A 91 -21.67 9.21 22.40
CA ALA A 91 -23.08 8.80 22.39
C ALA A 91 -23.26 7.27 22.52
N SER A 92 -22.26 6.49 22.07
CA SER A 92 -22.29 5.03 22.13
C SER A 92 -21.89 4.45 23.49
N GLY A 93 -21.46 5.28 24.46
CA GLY A 93 -21.14 4.83 25.82
C GLY A 93 -19.98 3.83 25.88
N ALA A 94 -19.07 3.83 24.90
CA ALA A 94 -17.94 2.89 24.82
C ALA A 94 -16.88 3.07 25.94
N ASP A 95 -17.16 3.91 26.92
CA ASP A 95 -16.33 4.22 28.08
C ASP A 95 -16.61 3.31 29.30
N THR A 96 -17.44 2.26 29.17
CA THR A 96 -17.78 1.37 30.30
C THR A 96 -17.26 -0.07 30.18
N LEU A 97 -16.35 -0.38 29.24
CA LEU A 97 -15.80 -1.75 29.10
C LEU A 97 -14.28 -1.88 29.35
N PHE A 98 -13.66 -0.86 29.96
CA PHE A 98 -12.30 -0.98 30.53
C PHE A 98 -12.25 -0.66 32.02
N ASP A 99 -13.35 -0.89 32.73
CA ASP A 99 -13.38 -0.87 34.20
C ASP A 99 -13.83 -2.27 34.66
N ASP A 100 -12.86 -3.11 35.02
CA ASP A 100 -13.13 -4.29 35.84
C ASP A 100 -12.23 -4.16 37.07
N GLU A 101 -12.87 -3.72 38.15
CA GLU A 101 -12.36 -3.82 39.51
C GLU A 101 -11.98 -5.28 39.81
N ASP A 102 -10.70 -5.58 39.95
CA ASP A 102 -10.23 -6.76 40.69
C ASP A 102 -9.22 -6.31 41.77
N ASP A 103 -9.71 -5.54 42.75
CA ASP A 103 -9.08 -5.43 44.07
C ASP A 103 -9.75 -6.44 45.01
N ARG A 104 -9.32 -7.70 44.91
CA ARG A 104 -9.37 -8.63 46.05
C ARG A 104 -8.38 -9.80 45.91
N LEU A 105 -7.21 -9.67 46.53
CA LEU A 105 -6.39 -10.83 46.93
C LEU A 105 -6.75 -11.21 48.38
N PRO A 106 -6.66 -12.49 48.83
CA PRO A 106 -5.68 -13.49 48.39
C PRO A 106 -6.22 -14.94 48.20
N GLY A 107 -5.61 -15.70 47.28
CA GLY A 107 -5.80 -17.15 47.24
C GLY A 107 -5.25 -17.80 45.97
N ALA A 108 -4.02 -18.32 46.03
CA ALA A 108 -3.46 -19.13 44.95
C ALA A 108 -4.17 -20.49 44.86
N VAL A 109 -4.74 -20.83 43.70
CA VAL A 109 -4.81 -22.21 43.17
C VAL A 109 -5.17 -22.21 41.68
N GLY A 110 -4.19 -22.62 40.85
CA GLY A 110 -4.34 -23.59 39.75
C GLY A 110 -5.34 -23.39 38.58
N ALA A 111 -4.80 -23.63 37.39
CA ALA A 111 -5.44 -24.14 36.17
C ALA A 111 -6.07 -23.13 35.18
N GLU A 112 -5.25 -22.82 34.17
CA GLU A 112 -5.55 -22.97 32.74
C GLU A 112 -6.98 -22.70 32.23
N GLY A 113 -7.11 -21.61 31.48
CA GLY A 113 -8.26 -21.34 30.62
C GLY A 113 -8.00 -20.18 29.66
N ILE A 114 -7.37 -20.47 28.52
CA ILE A 114 -7.05 -19.50 27.46
C ILE A 114 -8.35 -18.97 26.84
N ARG A 115 -8.66 -17.70 27.11
CA ARG A 115 -9.69 -16.93 26.42
C ARG A 115 -9.16 -16.42 25.08
N ARG A 116 -9.71 -16.98 24.01
CA ARG A 116 -9.29 -16.85 22.61
C ARG A 116 -9.57 -15.45 22.05
N GLY A 117 -8.59 -14.55 22.17
CA GLY A 117 -8.44 -13.41 21.28
C GLY A 117 -7.95 -13.89 19.90
N HIS A 118 -8.53 -13.35 18.83
CA HIS A 118 -8.25 -13.62 17.41
C HIS A 118 -6.90 -13.03 16.96
N LEU A 119 -5.91 -13.06 17.84
CA LEU A 119 -4.55 -12.61 17.61
C LEU A 119 -3.72 -13.83 17.26
N TRP A 120 -3.30 -13.91 16.00
CA TRP A 120 -2.28 -14.85 15.58
C TRP A 120 -0.91 -14.32 16.01
N ALA A 121 -0.21 -15.10 16.83
CA ALA A 121 1.20 -14.90 17.13
C ALA A 121 2.03 -15.65 16.08
N LEU A 122 2.87 -14.92 15.34
CA LEU A 122 3.93 -15.50 14.51
C LEU A 122 5.01 -16.11 15.43
N PRO A 123 5.37 -17.40 15.30
CA PRO A 123 6.51 -17.92 16.03
C PRO A 123 7.79 -17.20 15.58
N GLY A 124 8.61 -16.81 16.57
CA GLY A 124 9.91 -16.20 16.33
C GLY A 124 10.80 -17.10 15.48
N ARG A 125 11.29 -16.55 14.36
CA ARG A 125 12.34 -17.17 13.55
C ARG A 125 13.63 -17.15 14.36
N ALA A 126 13.89 -18.22 15.10
CA ALA A 126 15.19 -18.48 15.69
C ALA A 126 16.23 -18.54 14.56
N ALA A 127 17.26 -17.73 14.69
CA ALA A 127 18.49 -17.84 13.94
C ALA A 127 19.07 -19.25 14.16
N HIS A 128 19.47 -19.90 13.08
CA HIS A 128 20.40 -21.02 13.14
C HIS A 128 21.67 -20.59 12.43
N ASP A 129 22.59 -20.07 13.22
CA ASP A 129 24.02 -20.24 13.00
C ASP A 129 24.37 -21.66 13.45
N ILE A 130 24.89 -22.51 12.57
CA ILE A 130 25.75 -23.63 12.95
C ILE A 130 26.82 -23.81 11.87
N GLU A 131 28.05 -23.71 12.33
CA GLU A 131 29.33 -23.89 11.63
C GLU A 131 29.47 -25.26 10.96
N GLY A 132 30.27 -25.26 9.89
CA GLY A 132 30.88 -26.41 9.21
C GLY A 132 31.93 -25.91 8.25
#